data_AF-A0A2W4KL90-F1
#
_entry.id   AF-A0A2W4KL90-F1
#
_cell.length_a   1.000
_cell.length_b   1.000
_cell.length_c   1.000
_cell.angle_alpha   90.00
_cell.angle_beta   90.00
_cell.angle_gamma   90.00
#
_symmetry.space_group_name_H-M   'P 1'
#
loop_
_entity.id
_entity.type
_entity.pdbx_description
1 polymer ?
#
loop_
_entity_poly.entity_id
_entity_poly.type
_entity_poly.pdbx_seq_one_letter_code
_entity_poly.pdbx_strand_id
1 'polypeptide(L)'
;MRVLICPDKFAGTCSAVQVAAEIAAGWREAAPADSVATRPLSDGGPGFLDVLEAAVGGRRLAVPTVDPLGRPVTGSVLVVDDSADGQRAAYVESADACGLHLVAPEDRDPKSATSYGLGTLVAAAVETGV
;
A
#
# COMPACT_ATOMS: atom_id res chain seq x y z
N MET A 1 -24.79 -19.11 1.30
CA MET A 1 -24.39 -18.12 2.34
C MET A 1 -23.71 -16.93 1.68
N ARG A 2 -23.55 -15.80 2.37
CA ARG A 2 -22.72 -14.67 1.90
C ARG A 2 -21.49 -14.57 2.80
N VAL A 3 -20.30 -14.62 2.21
CA VAL A 3 -19.02 -14.65 2.91
C VAL A 3 -18.20 -13.43 2.50
N LEU A 4 -17.70 -12.72 3.50
CA LEU A 4 -16.82 -11.58 3.32
C LEU A 4 -15.45 -11.94 3.89
N ILE A 5 -14.42 -11.91 3.05
CA ILE A 5 -13.04 -12.25 3.39
C ILE A 5 -12.25 -10.95 3.50
N CYS A 6 -11.88 -10.56 4.73
CA CYS A 6 -11.16 -9.32 5.03
C CYS A 6 -9.84 -9.57 5.78
N PRO A 7 -8.84 -10.21 5.15
CA PRO A 7 -7.58 -10.49 5.82
C PRO A 7 -6.66 -9.27 5.77
N ASP A 8 -5.70 -9.25 6.68
CA ASP A 8 -4.48 -8.45 6.56
C ASP A 8 -3.35 -9.34 5.99
N LYS A 9 -2.21 -8.72 5.68
CA LYS A 9 -1.00 -9.38 5.16
C LYS A 9 -0.43 -10.39 6.15
N PHE A 10 0.29 -11.36 5.60
CA PHE A 10 1.20 -12.20 6.37
C PHE A 10 2.60 -11.59 6.22
N ALA A 11 3.05 -10.83 7.22
CA ALA A 11 4.26 -10.02 7.14
C ALA A 11 5.47 -10.83 6.63
N GLY A 12 6.11 -10.34 5.56
CA GLY A 12 7.25 -11.00 4.91
C GLY A 12 6.92 -12.24 4.08
N THR A 13 5.65 -12.61 3.94
CA THR A 13 5.20 -13.81 3.22
C THR A 13 4.23 -13.49 2.08
N CYS A 14 3.06 -12.90 2.38
CA CYS A 14 2.02 -12.61 1.40
C CYS A 14 1.37 -11.25 1.67
N SER A 15 1.03 -10.51 0.61
CA SER A 15 0.22 -9.30 0.72
C SER A 15 -1.21 -9.63 1.13
N ALA A 16 -1.93 -8.67 1.72
CA ALA A 16 -3.34 -8.84 2.07
C ALA A 16 -4.21 -9.21 0.85
N VAL A 17 -3.89 -8.64 -0.32
CA VAL A 17 -4.55 -8.94 -1.60
C VAL A 17 -4.35 -10.41 -2.00
N GLN A 18 -3.12 -10.93 -1.87
CA GLN A 18 -2.82 -12.34 -2.15
C GLN A 18 -3.55 -13.25 -1.15
N VAL A 19 -3.48 -12.95 0.14
CA VAL A 19 -4.18 -13.75 1.18
C VAL A 19 -5.69 -13.80 0.90
N ALA A 20 -6.30 -12.67 0.55
CA ALA A 20 -7.72 -12.62 0.22
C ALA A 20 -8.07 -13.46 -1.01
N ALA A 21 -7.22 -13.43 -2.05
CA ALA A 21 -7.41 -14.22 -3.26
C ALA A 21 -7.31 -15.73 -2.99
N GLU A 22 -6.30 -16.16 -2.25
CA GLU A 22 -6.08 -17.58 -1.93
C GLU A 22 -7.19 -18.16 -1.03
N ILE A 23 -7.62 -17.43 0.00
CA ILE A 23 -8.76 -17.87 0.83
C ILE A 23 -10.03 -17.96 -0.02
N ALA A 24 -10.27 -16.98 -0.90
CA ALA A 24 -11.45 -16.99 -1.77
C ALA A 24 -11.43 -18.15 -2.78
N ALA A 25 -10.26 -18.52 -3.30
CA ALA A 25 -10.10 -19.67 -4.19
C ALA A 25 -10.45 -20.97 -3.45
N GLY A 26 -9.83 -21.22 -2.29
CA GLY A 26 -10.13 -22.41 -1.48
C GLY A 26 -11.59 -22.48 -1.02
N TRP A 27 -12.19 -21.34 -0.67
CA TRP A 27 -13.61 -21.31 -0.28
C TRP A 27 -14.52 -21.73 -1.44
N ARG A 28 -14.27 -21.21 -2.65
CA ARG A 28 -15.09 -21.52 -3.82
C ARG A 28 -14.99 -23.00 -4.24
N GLU A 29 -13.84 -23.63 -3.99
CA GLU A 29 -13.68 -25.07 -4.21
C GLU A 29 -14.55 -25.89 -3.24
N ALA A 30 -14.56 -25.54 -1.95
CA ALA A 30 -15.29 -26.28 -0.92
C ALA A 30 -16.80 -25.98 -0.90
N ALA A 31 -17.21 -24.75 -1.23
CA ALA A 31 -18.58 -24.27 -1.13
C ALA A 31 -18.98 -23.41 -2.36
N PRO A 32 -19.15 -24.02 -3.55
CA PRO A 32 -19.36 -23.28 -4.80
C PRO A 32 -20.70 -22.53 -4.87
N ALA A 33 -21.67 -22.87 -4.02
CA ALA A 33 -22.97 -22.17 -3.96
C ALA A 33 -22.94 -20.88 -3.12
N ASP A 34 -21.84 -20.61 -2.42
CA ASP A 34 -21.71 -19.40 -1.61
C ASP A 34 -21.30 -18.18 -2.44
N SER A 35 -21.86 -17.03 -2.07
CA SER A 35 -21.42 -15.74 -2.61
C SER A 35 -20.23 -15.24 -1.79
N VAL A 36 -19.06 -15.10 -2.44
CA VAL A 36 -17.81 -14.70 -1.79
C VAL A 36 -17.35 -13.34 -2.30
N ALA A 37 -17.11 -12.41 -1.38
CA ALA A 37 -16.50 -11.10 -1.65
C ALA A 37 -15.20 -10.94 -0.86
N THR A 38 -14.20 -10.28 -1.46
CA THR A 38 -12.90 -9.98 -0.84
C THR A 38 -12.77 -8.49 -0.56
N ARG A 39 -12.27 -8.16 0.63
CA ARG A 39 -11.93 -6.79 1.07
C ARG A 39 -10.64 -6.84 1.89
N PRO A 40 -9.47 -6.99 1.24
CA PRO A 40 -8.20 -6.97 1.96
C PRO A 40 -8.08 -5.69 2.77
N LEU A 41 -7.43 -5.79 3.93
CA LEU A 41 -7.27 -4.69 4.88
C LEU A 41 -5.79 -4.34 5.01
N SER A 42 -5.54 -3.13 5.50
CA SER A 42 -4.22 -2.66 5.90
C SER A 42 -4.38 -1.75 7.12
N ASP A 43 -3.38 -1.81 8.01
CA ASP A 43 -3.23 -0.94 9.18
C ASP A 43 -2.45 0.36 8.87
N GLY A 44 -2.11 0.58 7.58
CA GLY A 44 -1.29 1.71 7.13
C GLY A 44 0.20 1.39 6.99
N GLY A 45 0.63 0.18 7.33
CA GLY A 45 2.00 -0.30 7.09
C GLY A 45 2.23 -0.78 5.65
N PRO A 46 3.37 -1.49 5.40
CA PRO A 46 3.75 -2.01 4.10
C PRO A 46 2.62 -2.68 3.29
N GLY A 47 2.37 -2.24 2.06
CA GLY A 47 1.32 -2.78 1.18
C GLY A 47 -0.05 -2.09 1.34
N PHE A 48 -0.09 -0.94 2.01
CA PHE A 48 -1.28 -0.11 2.17
C PHE A 48 -1.81 0.40 0.83
N LEU A 49 -0.93 0.86 -0.07
CA LEU A 49 -1.34 1.35 -1.38
C LEU A 49 -1.95 0.24 -2.24
N ASP A 50 -1.46 -0.99 -2.13
CA ASP A 50 -1.99 -2.14 -2.88
C ASP A 50 -3.42 -2.47 -2.45
N VAL A 51 -3.69 -2.38 -1.13
CA VAL A 51 -5.02 -2.58 -0.56
C VAL A 51 -5.99 -1.51 -1.02
N LEU A 52 -5.58 -0.24 -0.98
CA LEU A 52 -6.41 0.87 -1.45
C LEU A 52 -6.69 0.76 -2.94
N GLU A 53 -5.66 0.53 -3.76
CA GLU A 53 -5.80 0.39 -5.20
C GLU A 53 -6.74 -0.76 -5.58
N ALA A 54 -6.66 -1.89 -4.88
CA ALA A 54 -7.59 -3.01 -5.08
C ALA A 54 -9.04 -2.68 -4.65
N ALA A 55 -9.23 -1.76 -3.70
CA ALA A 55 -10.55 -1.41 -3.16
C ALA A 55 -11.25 -0.28 -3.91
N VAL A 56 -10.52 0.77 -4.29
CA VAL A 56 -11.07 2.00 -4.89
C VAL A 56 -10.47 2.34 -6.25
N GLY A 57 -9.52 1.55 -6.75
CA GLY A 57 -8.81 1.85 -8.00
C GLY A 57 -7.85 3.03 -7.85
N GLY A 58 -7.73 3.81 -8.92
CA GLY A 58 -6.85 4.97 -8.99
C GLY A 58 -5.67 4.77 -9.94
N ARG A 59 -4.77 5.75 -9.94
CA ARG A 59 -3.57 5.79 -10.77
C ARG A 59 -2.35 5.90 -9.89
N ARG A 60 -1.50 4.87 -9.91
CA ARG A 60 -0.21 4.88 -9.22
C ARG A 60 0.85 5.65 -10.02
N LEU A 61 1.58 6.50 -9.31
CA LEU A 61 2.70 7.29 -9.82
C LEU A 61 3.98 6.82 -9.15
N ALA A 62 5.00 6.48 -9.95
CA ALA A 62 6.35 6.24 -9.45
C ALA A 62 7.07 7.57 -9.25
N VAL A 63 7.64 7.79 -8.08
CA VAL A 63 8.28 9.04 -7.68
C VAL A 63 9.73 8.76 -7.23
N PRO A 64 10.74 9.27 -7.96
CA PRO A 64 12.13 9.22 -7.50
C PRO A 64 12.26 9.96 -6.16
N THR A 65 12.90 9.33 -5.19
CA THR A 65 13.08 9.87 -3.84
C THR A 65 14.34 9.31 -3.20
N VAL A 66 14.51 9.48 -1.88
CA VAL A 66 15.62 8.92 -1.11
C VAL A 66 15.12 8.10 0.07
N ASP A 67 15.93 7.12 0.46
CA ASP A 67 15.69 6.27 1.61
C ASP A 67 16.15 6.92 2.94
N PRO A 68 16.08 6.23 4.09
CA PRO A 68 16.49 6.80 5.37
C PRO A 68 17.96 7.21 5.44
N LEU A 69 18.83 6.68 4.57
CA LEU A 69 20.25 6.98 4.52
C LEU A 69 20.59 7.98 3.40
N GLY A 70 19.58 8.55 2.73
CA GLY A 70 19.77 9.51 1.63
C GLY A 70 20.14 8.86 0.29
N ARG A 71 20.03 7.53 0.16
CA ARG A 71 20.34 6.81 -1.07
C ARG A 71 19.12 6.85 -2.01
N PRO A 72 19.31 6.88 -3.34
CA PRO A 72 18.19 6.92 -4.28
C PRO A 72 17.30 5.67 -4.17
N VAL A 73 15.99 5.90 -4.08
CA VAL A 73 14.94 4.86 -4.18
C VAL A 73 13.76 5.41 -4.99
N THR A 74 12.77 4.57 -5.24
CA THR A 74 11.52 4.98 -5.89
C THR A 74 10.38 4.63 -4.96
N GLY A 75 9.59 5.64 -4.59
CA GLY A 75 8.33 5.44 -3.87
C GLY A 75 7.13 5.61 -4.79
N SER A 76 5.95 5.45 -4.22
CA SER A 76 4.68 5.52 -4.95
C SER A 76 3.72 6.55 -4.35
N VAL A 77 2.94 7.18 -5.23
CA VAL A 77 1.74 7.96 -4.87
C VAL A 77 0.55 7.34 -5.58
N LEU A 78 -0.50 6.97 -4.85
CA LEU A 78 -1.76 6.52 -5.43
C LEU A 78 -2.73 7.70 -5.51
N VAL A 79 -3.11 8.12 -6.72
CA VAL A 79 -4.09 9.19 -6.95
C VAL A 79 -5.44 8.57 -7.23
N VAL A 80 -6.46 8.98 -6.48
CA VAL A 80 -7.85 8.51 -6.63
C VAL A 80 -8.73 9.73 -6.89
N ASP A 81 -9.45 9.71 -8.00
CA ASP A 81 -10.49 10.70 -8.30
C ASP A 81 -11.82 10.14 -7.79
N ASP A 82 -12.43 10.76 -6.78
CA ASP A 82 -13.74 10.37 -6.28
C ASP A 82 -14.83 10.81 -7.26
N SER A 83 -15.49 9.82 -7.85
CA SER A 83 -16.58 10.02 -8.81
C SER A 83 -17.85 10.62 -8.21
N ALA A 84 -18.02 10.60 -6.87
CA ALA A 84 -19.25 11.03 -6.21
C ALA A 84 -19.30 12.53 -5.90
N ASP A 85 -18.17 13.13 -5.50
CA ASP A 85 -18.07 14.54 -5.13
C ASP A 85 -17.02 15.33 -5.94
N GLY A 86 -16.33 14.64 -6.87
CA GLY A 86 -15.30 15.23 -7.71
C GLY A 86 -14.02 15.58 -6.96
N GLN A 87 -13.86 15.15 -5.70
CA GLN A 87 -12.65 15.39 -4.93
C GLN A 87 -11.55 14.43 -5.35
N ARG A 88 -10.31 14.91 -5.36
CA ARG A 88 -9.13 14.08 -5.58
C ARG A 88 -8.49 13.78 -4.23
N ALA A 89 -8.11 12.52 -4.03
CA ALA A 89 -7.28 12.10 -2.92
C ALA A 89 -5.95 11.53 -3.44
N ALA A 90 -4.90 11.70 -2.64
CA ALA A 90 -3.62 11.07 -2.88
C ALA A 90 -3.20 10.32 -1.63
N TYR A 91 -2.77 9.08 -1.80
CA TYR A 91 -2.29 8.23 -0.73
C TYR A 91 -0.81 7.97 -0.93
N VAL A 92 -0.04 8.12 0.14
CA VAL A 92 1.39 7.85 0.19
C VAL A 92 1.66 6.84 1.29
N GLU A 93 2.67 6.00 1.08
CA GLU A 93 3.12 5.04 2.07
C GLU A 93 4.49 5.47 2.58
N SER A 94 4.58 5.81 3.87
CA SER A 94 5.85 6.28 4.42
C SER A 94 6.95 5.22 4.33
N ALA A 95 6.60 3.93 4.34
CA ALA A 95 7.54 2.84 4.23
C ALA A 95 8.34 2.86 2.91
N ASP A 96 7.81 3.44 1.83
CA ASP A 96 8.52 3.57 0.55
C ASP A 96 9.77 4.45 0.62
N ALA A 97 9.84 5.34 1.61
CA ALA A 97 11.00 6.23 1.84
C ALA A 97 11.62 6.09 3.24
N CYS A 98 10.85 5.63 4.23
CA CYS A 98 11.21 5.54 5.65
C CYS A 98 11.24 4.09 6.17
N GLY A 99 11.06 3.10 5.29
CA GLY A 99 10.84 1.71 5.68
C GLY A 99 12.10 0.99 6.18
N LEU A 100 11.94 0.16 7.22
CA LEU A 100 13.01 -0.71 7.74
C LEU A 100 13.52 -1.73 6.72
N HIS A 101 12.74 -2.04 5.68
CA HIS A 101 13.14 -2.96 4.61
C HIS A 101 14.14 -2.32 3.63
N LEU A 102 14.30 -0.99 3.65
CA LEU A 102 15.27 -0.25 2.84
C LEU A 102 16.67 -0.22 3.49
N VAL A 103 16.76 -0.53 4.78
CA VAL A 103 17.99 -0.39 5.56
C VAL A 103 18.41 -1.74 6.14
N ALA A 104 19.62 -2.18 5.78
CA ALA A 104 20.22 -3.39 6.32
C ALA A 104 20.32 -3.30 7.85
N PRO A 105 20.12 -4.39 8.61
CA PRO A 105 20.14 -4.37 10.08
C PRO A 105 21.33 -3.66 10.70
N GLU A 106 22.52 -3.83 10.13
CA GLU A 106 23.79 -3.23 10.54
C GLU A 106 23.88 -1.71 10.31
N ASP A 107 23.10 -1.18 9.36
CA ASP A 107 23.08 0.26 9.01
C ASP A 107 21.97 1.04 9.74
N ARG A 108 21.20 0.36 10.62
CA ARG A 108 20.05 0.98 11.31
C ARG A 108 20.51 1.88 12.46
N ASP A 109 20.65 3.16 12.17
CA ASP A 109 20.81 4.21 13.18
C ASP A 109 19.68 5.24 13.08
N PRO A 110 18.71 5.24 14.03
CA PRO A 110 17.60 6.19 14.01
C PRO A 110 18.03 7.65 14.24
N LYS A 111 19.26 7.92 14.72
CA LYS A 111 19.76 9.29 14.91
C LYS A 111 20.26 9.92 13.63
N SER A 112 20.78 9.12 12.70
CA SER A 112 21.24 9.59 11.38
C SER A 112 20.18 9.47 10.30
N ALA A 113 19.15 8.65 10.52
CA ALA A 113 18.07 8.44 9.56
C ALA A 113 17.30 9.73 9.25
N THR A 114 16.89 9.89 7.99
CA THR A 114 16.08 11.03 7.52
C THR A 114 14.72 10.58 7.00
N SER A 115 13.72 11.44 7.12
CA SER A 115 12.40 11.29 6.48
C SER A 115 12.25 12.18 5.24
N TYR A 116 13.34 12.75 4.73
CA TYR A 116 13.32 13.68 3.59
C TYR A 116 12.56 13.09 2.39
N GLY A 117 12.79 11.80 2.09
CA GLY A 117 12.14 11.16 0.96
C GLY A 117 10.61 11.07 1.06
N LEU A 118 10.04 11.00 2.27
CA LEU A 118 8.60 11.11 2.46
C LEU A 118 8.09 12.50 2.06
N GLY A 119 8.85 13.56 2.38
CA GLY A 119 8.55 14.92 1.93
C GLY A 119 8.47 15.02 0.41
N THR A 120 9.37 14.34 -0.32
CA THR A 120 9.31 14.26 -1.78
C THR A 120 8.04 13.58 -2.29
N LEU A 121 7.59 12.49 -1.64
CA LEU A 121 6.33 11.81 -2.01
C LEU A 121 5.12 12.71 -1.75
N VAL A 122 5.09 13.42 -0.61
CA VAL A 122 4.01 14.37 -0.28
C VAL A 122 3.99 15.54 -1.25
N ALA A 123 5.15 16.09 -1.63
CA ALA A 123 5.23 17.15 -2.63
C ALA A 123 4.69 16.67 -4.00
N ALA A 124 5.11 15.48 -4.44
CA ALA A 124 4.60 14.88 -5.67
C ALA A 124 3.09 14.65 -5.62
N ALA A 125 2.54 14.24 -4.45
CA ALA A 125 1.10 14.12 -4.25
C ALA A 125 0.39 15.47 -4.43
N VAL A 126 0.86 16.56 -3.81
CA VAL A 126 0.31 17.91 -3.97
C VAL A 126 0.35 18.38 -5.42
N GLU A 127 1.41 18.07 -6.17
CA GLU A 127 1.52 18.38 -7.60
C GLU A 127 0.46 17.67 -8.46
N THR A 128 -0.18 16.62 -7.93
CA THR A 128 -1.34 15.99 -8.58
C THR A 128 -2.64 16.77 -8.39
N GLY A 129 -2.65 17.89 -7.68
CA GLY A 129 -3.83 18.74 -7.50
C GLY A 129 -4.78 18.27 -6.41
N VAL A 130 -4.23 17.67 -5.34
CA VAL A 130 -4.93 17.43 -4.07
C VAL A 130 -4.75 18.59 -3.10
#